data_AF-A0A2K3JCL3-F1
#
_entry.id   AF-A0A2K3JCL3-F1
#
_cell.length_a   1.000
_cell.length_b   1.000
_cell.length_c   1.000
_cell.angle_alpha   90.00
_cell.angle_beta   90.00
_cell.angle_gamma   90.00
#
_symmetry.space_group_name_H-M   'P 1'
#
loop_
_entity.id
_entity.type
_entity.pdbx_description
1 polymer ?
#
loop_
_entity_poly.entity_id
_entity_poly.type
_entity_poly.pdbx_seq_one_letter_code
_entity_poly.pdbx_strand_id
1 'polypeptide(L)'
;MVQTTLSSFIPQEAAVPTAGERYVDHVYIRPQTIVMKQYQIDIAKNAVLENTAVILPTGLGKTIIAFLVMAEMFPKKILFLAPTKPLVQQHYENCKKFLAVEPSVVQMLTGNLSV
;
A
#
# COMPACT_ATOMS: atom_id res chain seq x y z
N MET A 1 22.98 40.18 -13.02
CA MET A 1 22.89 38.83 -13.61
C MET A 1 21.71 38.13 -12.95
N VAL A 2 20.60 38.01 -13.67
CA VAL A 2 19.41 37.30 -13.20
C VAL A 2 19.13 36.22 -14.24
N GLN A 3 19.30 34.95 -13.87
CA GLN A 3 18.51 33.83 -14.37
C GLN A 3 18.59 32.70 -13.33
N THR A 4 17.54 32.59 -12.51
CA THR A 4 17.27 31.38 -11.74
C THR A 4 15.96 30.84 -12.28
N THR A 5 16.05 29.85 -13.17
CA THR A 5 14.91 29.25 -13.84
C THR A 5 14.25 28.20 -12.95
N LEU A 6 12.92 28.20 -12.95
CA LEU A 6 11.96 27.43 -12.16
C LEU A 6 12.04 25.90 -12.38
N SER A 7 13.09 25.23 -11.91
CA SER A 7 13.19 23.76 -11.91
C SER A 7 13.24 23.13 -10.52
N SER A 8 13.19 23.92 -9.44
CA SER A 8 13.26 23.46 -8.05
C SER A 8 11.90 23.18 -7.37
N PHE A 9 10.79 23.22 -8.12
CA PHE A 9 9.43 23.06 -7.56
C PHE A 9 8.59 21.96 -8.22
N ILE A 10 9.19 21.05 -8.99
CA ILE A 10 8.49 19.86 -9.49
C ILE A 10 8.92 18.65 -8.65
N PRO A 11 7.98 17.96 -7.95
CA PRO A 11 8.23 16.62 -7.45
C PRO A 11 8.56 15.72 -8.65
N GLN A 12 9.84 15.34 -8.80
CA GLN A 12 10.22 14.25 -9.68
C GLN A 12 9.63 12.95 -9.10
N GLU A 13 9.06 12.15 -10.01
CA GLU A 13 8.71 10.73 -9.81
C GLU A 13 7.25 10.41 -9.44
N ALA A 14 6.30 10.99 -10.18
CA ALA A 14 5.20 10.16 -10.68
C ALA A 14 5.76 9.37 -11.86
N ALA A 15 5.92 8.05 -11.69
CA ALA A 15 6.43 7.16 -12.72
C ALA A 15 5.69 7.40 -14.04
N VAL A 16 6.44 7.74 -15.10
CA VAL A 16 5.92 7.73 -16.46
C VAL A 16 5.43 6.31 -16.71
N PRO A 17 4.14 6.07 -17.04
CA PRO A 17 3.66 4.73 -17.27
C PRO A 17 4.41 4.13 -18.45
N THR A 18 5.23 3.10 -18.18
CA THR A 18 5.85 2.29 -19.22
C THR A 18 4.73 1.68 -20.04
N ALA A 19 4.73 1.92 -21.36
CA ALA A 19 3.64 1.55 -22.26
C ALA A 19 3.24 0.06 -22.07
N GLY A 20 2.10 -0.18 -21.41
CA GLY A 20 1.52 -1.52 -21.21
C GLY A 20 1.25 -1.94 -19.76
N GLU A 21 1.76 -1.22 -18.75
CA GLU A 21 1.51 -1.59 -17.35
C GLU A 21 0.10 -1.19 -16.90
N ARG A 22 -0.70 -2.19 -16.51
CA ARG A 22 -2.01 -1.99 -15.89
C ARG A 22 -1.84 -1.82 -14.39
N TYR A 23 -2.61 -0.93 -13.79
CA TYR A 23 -2.63 -0.72 -12.34
C TYR A 23 -3.93 -1.25 -11.75
N VAL A 24 -3.92 -1.57 -10.46
CA VAL A 24 -5.13 -1.94 -9.73
C VAL A 24 -6.04 -0.71 -9.63
N ASP A 25 -7.28 -0.87 -10.09
CA ASP A 25 -8.34 0.13 -9.96
C ASP A 25 -9.32 -0.34 -8.87
N HIS A 26 -9.30 0.36 -7.73
CA HIS A 26 -10.14 0.05 -6.57
C HIS A 26 -10.31 1.31 -5.72
N VAL A 27 -11.52 1.56 -5.19
CA VAL A 27 -11.88 2.80 -4.47
C VAL A 27 -10.96 3.12 -3.29
N TYR A 28 -10.47 2.09 -2.58
CA TYR A 28 -9.56 2.23 -1.44
C TYR A 28 -8.07 2.01 -1.78
N ILE A 29 -7.71 1.92 -3.06
CA ILE A 29 -6.32 1.86 -3.53
C ILE A 29 -5.98 3.17 -4.24
N ARG A 30 -4.80 3.73 -3.95
CA ARG A 30 -4.37 4.96 -4.63
C ARG A 30 -4.08 4.67 -6.10
N PRO A 31 -4.59 5.50 -7.03
CA PRO A 31 -4.33 5.32 -8.46
C PRO A 31 -2.83 5.24 -8.76
N GLN A 32 -2.46 4.39 -9.72
CA GLN A 32 -1.08 4.24 -10.20
C GLN A 32 -0.03 3.84 -9.14
N THR A 33 -0.46 3.25 -8.02
CA THR A 33 0.48 2.82 -6.95
C THR A 33 0.78 1.33 -6.94
N ILE A 34 -0.15 0.49 -7.41
CA ILE A 34 0.00 -0.98 -7.43
C ILE A 34 -0.13 -1.47 -8.87
N VAL A 35 0.96 -2.01 -9.43
CA VAL A 35 0.95 -2.68 -10.73
C VAL A 35 0.14 -3.97 -10.62
N MET A 36 -0.78 -4.17 -11.56
CA MET A 36 -1.68 -5.31 -11.61
C MET A 36 -0.91 -6.61 -11.87
N LYS A 37 -0.99 -7.55 -10.92
CA LYS A 37 -0.49 -8.93 -11.10
C LYS A 37 -1.60 -9.91 -10.76
N GLN A 38 -2.00 -10.73 -11.74
CA GLN A 38 -3.18 -11.59 -11.62
C GLN A 38 -3.12 -12.52 -10.40
N TYR A 39 -1.98 -13.15 -10.14
CA TYR A 39 -1.82 -14.03 -8.98
C TYR A 39 -2.04 -13.31 -7.64
N GLN A 40 -1.71 -12.02 -7.53
CA GLN A 40 -1.92 -11.25 -6.29
C GLN A 40 -3.42 -10.99 -6.08
N ILE A 41 -4.14 -10.70 -7.16
CA ILE A 41 -5.58 -10.47 -7.16
C ILE A 41 -6.32 -11.75 -6.80
N ASP A 42 -5.95 -12.88 -7.40
CA ASP A 42 -6.62 -14.17 -7.15
C ASP A 42 -6.42 -14.63 -5.70
N ILE A 43 -5.19 -14.48 -5.17
CA ILE A 43 -4.91 -14.78 -3.75
C ILE A 43 -5.71 -13.85 -2.83
N ALA A 44 -5.77 -12.55 -3.13
CA ALA A 44 -6.51 -11.59 -2.32
C ALA A 44 -8.02 -11.90 -2.31
N LYS A 45 -8.61 -12.22 -3.47
CA LYS A 45 -10.02 -12.63 -3.58
C LYS A 45 -10.34 -13.84 -2.70
N ASN A 46 -9.50 -14.87 -2.72
CA ASN A 46 -9.69 -16.05 -1.86
C ASN A 46 -9.56 -15.68 -0.37
N ALA A 47 -8.57 -14.86 -0.01
CA ALA A 47 -8.34 -14.43 1.36
C ALA A 47 -9.44 -13.51 1.94
N VAL A 48 -10.27 -12.89 1.10
CA VAL A 48 -11.46 -12.13 1.53
C VAL A 48 -12.62 -13.05 1.89
N LEU A 49 -12.72 -14.23 1.27
CA LEU A 49 -13.82 -15.17 1.46
C LEU A 49 -13.61 -16.07 2.70
N GLU A 50 -12.37 -16.49 2.96
CA GLU A 50 -12.05 -17.40 4.05
C GLU A 50 -10.64 -17.17 4.65
N ASN A 51 -10.44 -17.66 5.87
CA ASN A 51 -9.16 -17.55 6.59
C ASN A 51 -8.05 -18.25 5.80
N THR A 52 -7.09 -17.46 5.31
CA THR A 52 -6.08 -17.95 4.36
C THR A 52 -4.65 -17.69 4.87
N ALA A 53 -3.81 -18.73 4.85
CA ALA A 53 -2.37 -18.62 5.09
C ALA A 53 -1.60 -18.55 3.76
N VAL A 54 -1.08 -17.37 3.42
CA VAL A 54 -0.39 -17.14 2.14
C VAL A 54 1.11 -17.45 2.26
N ILE A 55 1.57 -18.51 1.59
CA ILE A 55 2.97 -18.95 1.59
C ILE A 55 3.61 -18.56 0.25
N LEU A 56 4.42 -17.50 0.26
CA LEU A 56 5.17 -17.04 -0.91
C LEU A 56 6.60 -16.64 -0.51
N PRO A 57 7.61 -16.81 -1.40
CA PRO A 57 8.93 -16.21 -1.23
C PRO A 57 8.89 -14.70 -0.98
N THR A 58 9.95 -14.16 -0.39
CA THR A 58 10.15 -12.70 -0.30
C THR A 58 10.27 -12.09 -1.70
N GLY A 59 9.84 -10.85 -1.87
CA GLY A 59 9.86 -10.16 -3.17
C GLY A 59 8.65 -10.40 -4.08
N LEU A 60 7.82 -11.42 -3.82
CA LEU A 60 6.61 -11.68 -4.65
C LEU A 60 5.38 -10.86 -4.27
N GLY A 61 5.50 -9.98 -3.26
CA GLY A 61 4.46 -9.01 -2.92
C GLY A 61 3.41 -9.49 -1.91
N LYS A 62 3.81 -10.27 -0.90
CA LYS A 62 2.92 -10.62 0.23
C LYS A 62 2.25 -9.40 0.87
N THR A 63 2.98 -8.31 1.03
CA THR A 63 2.45 -7.04 1.57
C THR A 63 1.44 -6.40 0.62
N ILE A 64 1.64 -6.50 -0.70
CA ILE A 64 0.67 -6.00 -1.70
C ILE A 64 -0.62 -6.79 -1.61
N ILE A 65 -0.54 -8.12 -1.53
CA ILE A 65 -1.71 -9.00 -1.32
C ILE A 65 -2.46 -8.58 -0.05
N ALA A 66 -1.74 -8.32 1.06
CA ALA A 66 -2.37 -7.84 2.29
C ALA A 66 -3.11 -6.51 2.07
N PHE A 67 -2.55 -5.55 1.34
CA PHE A 67 -3.24 -4.28 1.03
C PHE A 67 -4.45 -4.46 0.12
N LEU A 68 -4.42 -5.40 -0.82
CA LEU A 68 -5.61 -5.73 -1.62
C LEU A 68 -6.73 -6.30 -0.74
N VAL A 69 -6.41 -7.21 0.18
CA VAL A 69 -7.38 -7.74 1.15
C VAL A 69 -7.92 -6.64 2.07
N MET A 70 -7.05 -5.74 2.55
CA MET A 70 -7.45 -4.60 3.37
C MET A 70 -8.42 -3.68 2.64
N ALA A 71 -8.17 -3.41 1.36
CA ALA A 71 -9.01 -2.56 0.54
C ALA A 71 -10.40 -3.18 0.35
N GLU A 72 -10.49 -4.47 0.07
CA GLU A 72 -11.78 -5.19 -0.06
C GLU A 72 -12.55 -5.28 1.28
N MET A 73 -11.84 -5.34 2.41
CA MET A 73 -12.46 -5.48 3.73
C MET A 73 -12.86 -4.15 4.36
N PHE A 74 -12.30 -3.02 3.92
CA PHE A 74 -12.65 -1.70 4.43
C PHE A 74 -14.13 -1.38 4.10
N PRO A 75 -14.93 -0.80 5.01
CA PRO A 75 -14.56 -0.13 6.28
C PRO A 75 -14.61 -1.00 7.54
N LYS A 76 -14.41 -2.33 7.46
CA LYS A 76 -14.26 -3.16 8.67
C LYS A 76 -13.01 -2.77 9.46
N LYS A 77 -13.00 -3.10 10.77
CA LYS A 77 -11.81 -2.94 11.61
C LYS A 77 -10.75 -3.96 11.20
N ILE A 78 -9.54 -3.49 10.90
CA ILE A 78 -8.42 -4.32 10.46
C ILE A 78 -7.25 -4.13 11.42
N LEU A 79 -6.63 -5.23 11.84
CA LEU A 79 -5.41 -5.25 12.64
C LEU A 79 -4.27 -5.84 11.79
N PHE A 80 -3.21 -5.07 11.58
CA PHE A 80 -2.03 -5.53 10.84
C PHE A 80 -0.84 -5.64 11.76
N LEU A 81 -0.35 -6.87 11.94
CA LEU A 81 0.68 -7.21 12.91
C LEU A 81 2.03 -7.38 12.23
N ALA A 82 3.08 -6.89 12.88
CA ALA A 82 4.46 -7.11 12.47
C ALA A 82 5.33 -7.42 13.70
N PRO A 83 6.41 -8.20 13.55
CA PRO A 83 7.17 -8.72 14.69
C PRO A 83 8.09 -7.68 15.36
N THR A 84 8.39 -6.56 14.69
CA THR A 84 9.32 -5.54 15.21
C THR A 84 8.80 -4.13 14.96
N LYS A 85 9.18 -3.17 15.81
CA LYS A 85 8.78 -1.75 15.68
C LYS A 85 9.14 -1.15 14.30
N PRO A 86 10.35 -1.39 13.73
CA PRO A 86 10.67 -0.87 12.39
C PRO A 86 9.74 -1.41 11.29
N LEU A 87 9.32 -2.68 11.38
CA LEU A 87 8.40 -3.26 10.40
C LEU A 87 6.99 -2.68 10.55
N VAL A 88 6.54 -2.42 11.78
CA VAL A 88 5.27 -1.71 12.03
C VAL A 88 5.30 -0.33 11.38
N GLN A 89 6.37 0.45 11.60
CA GLN A 89 6.53 1.77 10.96
C GLN A 89 6.55 1.66 9.43
N GLN A 90 7.28 0.69 8.88
CA GLN A 90 7.34 0.48 7.42
C GLN A 90 5.95 0.17 6.85
N HIS A 91 5.18 -0.69 7.51
CA HIS A 91 3.83 -1.04 7.08
C HIS A 91 2.88 0.14 7.21
N TYR A 92 3.01 0.95 8.26
CA TYR A 92 2.22 2.17 8.44
C TYR A 92 2.45 3.18 7.31
N GLU A 93 3.70 3.45 6.93
CA GLU A 93 4.01 4.32 5.80
C GLU A 93 3.56 3.71 4.46
N ASN A 94 3.66 2.39 4.30
CA ASN A 94 3.11 1.72 3.13
C ASN A 94 1.58 1.83 3.05
N CYS A 95 0.85 1.72 4.17
CA CYS A 95 -0.60 1.93 4.18
C CYS A 95 -0.94 3.33 3.65
N LYS A 96 -0.23 4.38 4.11
CA LYS A 96 -0.43 5.74 3.60
C LYS A 96 -0.11 5.87 2.12
N LYS A 97 0.92 5.16 1.65
CA LYS A 97 1.34 5.17 0.24
C LYS A 97 0.36 4.46 -0.70
N PHE A 98 -0.23 3.34 -0.28
CA PHE A 98 -1.03 2.49 -1.17
C PHE A 98 -2.54 2.60 -0.96
N LEU A 99 -3.00 2.89 0.26
CA LEU A 99 -4.43 2.98 0.56
C LEU A 99 -4.95 4.41 0.37
N ALA A 100 -6.10 4.52 -0.30
CA ALA A 100 -6.83 5.76 -0.51
C ALA A 100 -7.87 5.95 0.61
N VAL A 101 -7.39 6.07 1.85
CA VAL A 101 -8.20 6.31 3.04
C VAL A 101 -7.71 7.54 3.79
N GLU A 102 -8.60 8.14 4.58
CA GLU A 102 -8.26 9.29 5.43
C GLU A 102 -7.10 8.93 6.38
N PRO A 103 -6.04 9.76 6.50
CA PRO A 103 -4.90 9.43 7.35
C PRO A 103 -5.27 9.15 8.82
N SER A 104 -6.35 9.76 9.30
CA SER A 104 -6.87 9.58 10.67
C SER A 104 -7.41 8.17 10.95
N VAL A 105 -7.76 7.40 9.91
CA VAL A 105 -8.28 6.03 10.10
C VAL A 105 -7.17 4.99 10.25
N VAL A 106 -5.91 5.35 9.96
CA VAL A 106 -4.76 4.47 10.10
C VAL A 106 -3.97 4.88 11.33
N GLN A 107 -3.90 3.99 12.32
CA GLN A 107 -3.18 4.24 13.57
C GLN A 107 -2.08 3.20 13.77
N MET A 108 -0.95 3.63 14.32
CA MET A 108 0.19 2.77 14.61
C MET A 108 0.28 2.51 16.13
N LEU A 109 0.42 1.24 16.51
CA LEU A 109 0.54 0.82 17.91
C LEU A 109 1.87 0.09 18.14
N THR A 110 2.80 0.70 18.88
CA THR A 110 4.14 0.13 19.13
C THR A 110 4.48 -0.07 20.61
N GLY A 111 3.50 0.05 21.51
CA GLY A 111 3.69 -0.05 22.96
C GLY A 111 4.34 1.19 23.60
N ASN A 112 4.88 2.11 22.80
CA ASN A 112 5.25 3.46 23.23
C ASN A 112 4.28 4.42 22.52
N LEU A 113 3.33 4.97 23.26
CA LEU A 113 2.42 6.00 22.74
C LEU A 113 3.22 7.31 22.64
N SER A 114 3.72 7.62 21.45
CA SER A 114 3.93 9.02 21.09
C SER A 114 2.60 9.52 20.56
N VAL A 115 1.85 10.16 21.47
CA VAL A 115 0.58 10.84 21.19
C VAL A 115 0.83 12.07 20.33
#